data_AF-A0A1G4YYX1-F1
#
_entry.id   AF-A0A1G4YYX1-F1
#
_cell.length_a   1.000
_cell.length_b   1.000
_cell.length_c   1.000
_cell.angle_alpha   90.00
_cell.angle_beta   90.00
_cell.angle_gamma   90.00
#
_symmetry.space_group_name_H-M   'P 1'
#
loop_
_entity.id
_entity.type
_entity.pdbx_description
1 polymer ?
#
loop_
_entity_poly.entity_id
_entity_poly.type
_entity_poly.pdbx_seq_one_letter_code
_entity_poly.pdbx_strand_id
1 'polypeptide(L)'
;MPVEDYDIEDQGDLQYVVRLSDGEEDAEVWFRLTPSVLEQLGVGTDDAADLVAETVDFLRKHQEIPDFPDMVEIEDVLATYDDYEPTVTRRR
;
A
#
# COMPACT_ATOMS: atom_id res chain seq x y z
N MET A 1 -5.88 -18.91 -10.56
CA MET A 1 -5.34 -17.55 -10.39
C MET A 1 -6.26 -16.90 -9.40
N PRO A 2 -5.86 -16.58 -8.16
CA PRO A 2 -6.67 -15.66 -7.38
C PRO A 2 -6.77 -14.39 -8.22
N VAL A 3 -7.99 -13.96 -8.51
CA VAL A 3 -8.22 -12.64 -9.10
C VAL A 3 -7.70 -11.66 -8.07
N GLU A 4 -6.80 -10.78 -8.46
CA GLU A 4 -6.36 -9.71 -7.58
C GLU A 4 -7.62 -8.88 -7.27
N ASP A 5 -8.11 -8.92 -6.03
CA ASP A 5 -9.30 -8.16 -5.56
C ASP A 5 -9.02 -6.65 -5.48
N TYR A 6 -7.96 -6.18 -6.15
CA TYR A 6 -7.61 -4.78 -6.28
C TYR A 6 -6.83 -4.48 -7.56
N ASP A 7 -6.98 -3.26 -8.05
CA ASP A 7 -6.26 -2.71 -9.20
C ASP A 7 -5.35 -1.57 -8.72
N ILE A 8 -4.08 -1.54 -9.17
CA ILE A 8 -3.11 -0.50 -8.81
C ILE A 8 -2.79 0.32 -10.05
N GLU A 9 -3.06 1.62 -10.00
CA GLU A 9 -2.79 2.57 -11.07
C GLU A 9 -1.72 3.59 -10.64
N ASP A 10 -0.60 3.62 -11.34
CA ASP A 10 0.46 4.62 -11.15
C ASP A 10 0.01 5.99 -11.66
N GLN A 11 0.05 7.00 -10.79
CA GLN A 11 -0.27 8.39 -11.13
C GLN A 11 0.99 9.24 -11.37
N GLY A 12 2.18 8.64 -11.24
CA GLY A 12 3.45 9.35 -11.25
C GLY A 12 3.78 10.04 -9.92
N ASP A 13 5.01 10.55 -9.81
CA ASP A 13 5.52 11.23 -8.62
C ASP A 13 5.35 10.40 -7.32
N LEU A 14 5.54 9.08 -7.42
CA LEU A 14 5.40 8.14 -6.30
C LEU A 14 4.00 8.12 -5.67
N GLN A 15 2.98 8.37 -6.48
CA GLN A 15 1.58 8.29 -6.10
C GLN A 15 0.89 7.17 -6.88
N TYR A 16 0.07 6.41 -6.16
CA TYR A 16 -0.64 5.26 -6.69
C TYR A 16 -2.09 5.33 -6.25
N VAL A 17 -3.01 4.97 -7.13
CA VAL A 17 -4.42 4.79 -6.79
C VAL A 17 -4.69 3.31 -6.76
N VAL A 18 -5.20 2.83 -5.63
CA VAL A 18 -5.60 1.44 -5.47
C VAL A 18 -7.10 1.37 -5.39
N ARG A 19 -7.71 0.62 -6.30
CA ARG A 19 -9.15 0.31 -6.27
C ARG A 19 -9.33 -1.07 -5.72
N LEU A 20 -9.87 -1.15 -4.52
CA LEU A 20 -10.17 -2.38 -3.79
C LEU A 20 -11.63 -2.77 -4.03
N SER A 21 -11.90 -4.06 -4.22
CA SER A 21 -13.28 -4.56 -4.29
C SER A 21 -13.36 -5.94 -3.65
N ASP A 22 -14.28 -6.13 -2.70
CA ASP A 22 -14.52 -7.44 -2.04
C ASP A 22 -15.78 -8.14 -2.58
N GLY A 23 -16.34 -7.62 -3.68
CA GLY A 23 -17.58 -8.12 -4.28
C GLY A 23 -18.87 -7.59 -3.65
N GLU A 24 -18.80 -7.06 -2.43
CA GLU A 24 -19.91 -6.35 -1.78
C GLU A 24 -19.74 -4.83 -1.81
N GLU A 25 -18.51 -4.35 -1.65
CA GLU A 25 -18.17 -2.93 -1.58
C GLU A 25 -16.88 -2.65 -2.37
N ASP A 26 -16.79 -1.44 -2.92
CA ASP A 26 -15.64 -0.90 -3.62
C ASP A 26 -15.09 0.33 -2.88
N ALA A 27 -13.77 0.40 -2.76
CA ALA A 27 -13.07 1.53 -2.18
C ALA A 27 -11.93 1.97 -3.09
N GLU A 28 -11.74 3.28 -3.21
CA GLU A 28 -10.60 3.86 -3.91
C GLU A 28 -9.71 4.56 -2.88
N VAL A 29 -8.45 4.13 -2.83
CA VAL A 29 -7.48 4.58 -1.82
C VAL A 29 -6.25 5.13 -2.51
N TRP A 30 -5.87 6.35 -2.14
CA TRP A 30 -4.70 7.03 -2.67
C TRP A 30 -3.47 6.71 -1.81
N PHE A 31 -2.48 6.08 -2.39
CA PHE A 31 -1.20 5.80 -1.75
C PHE A 31 -0.16 6.82 -2.19
N ARG A 32 0.53 7.39 -1.20
CA ARG A 32 1.61 8.34 -1.43
C ARG A 32 2.88 7.84 -0.78
N LEU A 33 3.95 7.83 -1.56
CA LEU A 33 5.28 7.48 -1.13
C LEU A 33 6.20 8.70 -1.28
N THR A 34 7.22 8.74 -0.44
CA THR A 34 8.28 9.74 -0.53
C THR A 34 9.63 9.07 -0.79
N PRO A 35 10.57 9.76 -1.45
CA PRO A 35 11.91 9.19 -1.65
C PRO A 35 12.57 8.77 -0.33
N SER A 36 12.33 9.53 0.74
CA SER A 36 12.87 9.25 2.06
C SER A 36 12.36 7.93 2.66
N VAL A 37 11.08 7.59 2.45
CA VAL A 37 10.53 6.32 2.92
C VAL A 37 11.09 5.14 2.13
N LEU A 38 11.27 5.32 0.81
CA LEU A 38 11.88 4.31 -0.05
C LEU A 38 13.34 4.05 0.35
N GLU A 39 14.11 5.12 0.62
CA GLU A 39 15.48 5.01 1.11
C GLU A 39 15.55 4.32 2.49
N GLN A 40 14.62 4.64 3.40
CA GLN A 40 14.55 4.01 4.72
C GLN A 40 14.26 2.50 4.62
N LEU A 41 13.33 2.12 3.74
CA LEU A 41 12.95 0.73 3.51
C LEU A 41 13.92 -0.02 2.58
N GLY A 42 14.89 0.68 1.97
CA GLY A 42 15.79 0.10 0.96
C GLY A 42 15.05 -0.35 -0.31
N VAL A 43 13.95 0.30 -0.64
CA VAL A 43 13.09 0.01 -1.80
C VAL A 43 13.49 0.91 -2.97
N GLY A 44 13.71 0.32 -4.15
CA GLY A 44 13.95 1.09 -5.37
C GLY A 44 12.65 1.70 -5.87
N THR A 45 12.74 2.82 -6.59
CA THR A 45 11.57 3.44 -7.23
C THR A 45 10.87 2.48 -8.20
N ASP A 46 11.61 1.58 -8.85
CA ASP A 46 11.07 0.56 -9.76
C ASP A 46 10.21 -0.49 -9.04
N ASP A 47 10.35 -0.62 -7.71
CA ASP A 47 9.59 -1.56 -6.90
C ASP A 47 8.55 -0.86 -5.99
N ALA A 48 8.33 0.45 -6.19
CA ALA A 48 7.38 1.21 -5.38
C ALA A 48 5.95 0.68 -5.53
N ALA A 49 5.59 0.16 -6.71
CA ALA A 49 4.31 -0.48 -6.97
C ALA A 49 4.15 -1.79 -6.14
N ASP A 50 5.19 -2.61 -6.06
CA ASP A 50 5.19 -3.82 -5.21
C ASP A 50 5.06 -3.45 -3.72
N LEU A 51 5.69 -2.36 -3.28
CA LEU A 51 5.52 -1.85 -1.92
C LEU A 51 4.07 -1.43 -1.65
N VAL A 52 3.41 -0.76 -2.61
CA VAL A 52 1.98 -0.41 -2.48
C VAL A 52 1.13 -1.67 -2.36
N ALA A 53 1.36 -2.68 -3.21
CA ALA A 53 0.63 -3.95 -3.14
C ALA A 53 0.81 -4.65 -1.77
N GLU A 54 2.04 -4.70 -1.25
CA GLU A 54 2.33 -5.26 0.07
C GLU A 54 1.67 -4.44 1.20
N THR A 55 1.61 -3.11 1.06
CA THR A 55 0.90 -2.23 2.01
C THR A 55 -0.58 -2.54 2.04
N VAL A 56 -1.19 -2.71 0.87
CA VAL A 56 -2.61 -3.06 0.74
C VAL A 56 -2.89 -4.40 1.42
N ASP A 57 -2.07 -5.43 1.16
CA ASP A 57 -2.18 -6.75 1.83
C ASP A 57 -1.99 -6.64 3.35
N PHE A 58 -1.08 -5.77 3.80
CA PHE A 58 -0.87 -5.48 5.22
C PHE A 58 -2.08 -4.82 5.86
N LEU A 59 -2.64 -3.78 5.25
CA LEU A 59 -3.80 -3.06 5.78
C LEU A 59 -5.04 -3.94 5.79
N ARG A 60 -5.29 -4.75 4.75
CA ARG A 60 -6.44 -5.68 4.69
C ARG A 60 -6.43 -6.72 5.81
N LYS A 61 -5.25 -7.02 6.38
CA LYS A 61 -5.12 -7.90 7.55
C LYS A 61 -5.42 -7.20 8.88
N HIS A 62 -5.32 -5.87 8.92
CA HIS A 62 -5.51 -5.06 10.12
C HIS A 62 -6.90 -4.42 10.19
N GLN A 63 -7.50 -4.07 9.04
CA GLN A 63 -8.78 -3.36 8.96
C GLN A 63 -9.60 -3.80 7.74
N GLU A 64 -10.92 -3.61 7.80
CA GLU A 64 -11.84 -3.91 6.70
C GLU A 64 -11.77 -2.81 5.62
N ILE A 65 -12.06 -3.15 4.36
CA ILE A 65 -12.02 -2.20 3.23
C ILE A 65 -12.81 -0.90 3.48
N PRO A 66 -14.04 -0.91 4.02
CA PRO A 66 -14.77 0.33 4.29
C PRO A 66 -14.13 1.23 5.36
N ASP A 67 -13.20 0.71 6.17
CA ASP A 67 -12.42 1.48 7.14
C ASP A 67 -11.11 2.03 6.56
N PHE A 68 -10.82 1.80 5.27
CA PHE A 68 -9.63 2.37 4.65
C PHE A 68 -9.76 3.88 4.55
N PRO A 69 -8.67 4.62 4.85
CA PRO A 69 -8.64 6.04 4.58
C PRO A 69 -8.72 6.30 3.08
N ASP A 70 -9.27 7.45 2.66
CA ASP A 70 -9.21 7.88 1.25
C ASP A 70 -7.76 8.09 0.78
N MET A 71 -6.85 8.43 1.71
CA MET A 71 -5.43 8.65 1.45
C MET A 71 -4.56 8.02 2.52
N VAL A 72 -3.57 7.25 2.08
CA VAL A 72 -2.60 6.54 2.90
C VAL A 72 -1.20 7.01 2.52
N GLU A 73 -0.50 7.62 3.48
CA GLU A 73 0.93 7.91 3.34
C GLU A 73 1.74 6.78 3.98
N ILE A 74 2.71 6.22 3.26
CA ILE A 74 3.50 5.09 3.80
C ILE A 74 4.29 5.50 5.05
N GLU A 75 4.68 6.76 5.14
CA GLU A 75 5.31 7.32 6.35
C GLU A 75 4.37 7.27 7.56
N ASP A 76 3.08 7.55 7.37
CA ASP A 76 2.08 7.43 8.44
C ASP A 76 1.82 5.97 8.81
N VAL A 77 1.81 5.05 7.84
CA VAL A 77 1.67 3.61 8.10
C VAL A 77 2.86 3.11 8.93
N LEU A 78 4.09 3.51 8.57
CA LEU A 78 5.30 3.21 9.34
C LEU A 78 5.25 3.77 10.76
N ALA A 79 4.76 5.00 10.93
CA ALA A 79 4.63 5.62 12.24
C ALA A 79 3.50 5.01 13.09
N THR A 80 2.48 4.44 12.44
CA THR A 80 1.30 3.86 13.10
C THR A 80 1.51 2.38 13.45
N TYR A 81 2.20 1.63 12.58
CA TYR A 81 2.37 0.19 12.69
C TYR A 81 3.85 -0.20 12.79
N ASP A 82 4.31 -0.50 14.00
CA ASP A 82 5.69 -0.96 14.24
C ASP A 82 6.06 -2.25 13.46
N ASP A 83 5.07 -3.10 13.15
CA ASP A 83 5.26 -4.35 12.40
C ASP A 83 5.27 -4.18 10.88
N TYR A 84 5.04 -2.97 10.36
CA TYR A 84 4.94 -2.74 8.92
C TYR A 84 6.29 -2.88 8.22
N GLU A 85 7.33 -2.16 8.67
CA GLU A 85 8.70 -2.27 8.14
C GLU A 85 9.20 -3.72 8.06
N PRO A 86 9.17 -4.52 9.15
CA PRO A 86 9.60 -5.92 9.08
C PRO A 86 8.68 -6.79 8.23
N THR A 87 7.44 -6.39 7.95
CA THR A 87 6.56 -7.15 7.05
C THR A 87 6.94 -6.95 5.60
N VAL A 88 7.10 -5.70 5.15
CA VAL A 88 7.40 -5.37 3.75
C VAL A 88 8.84 -5.68 3.36
N THR A 89 9.77 -5.67 4.33
CA THR A 89 11.18 -6.02 4.08
C THR A 89 11.45 -7.52 4.10
N ARG A 90 10.61 -8.32 4.80
CA ARG A 90 10.85 -9.76 5.00
C ARG A 90 10.45 -10.64 3.81
N ARG A 91 9.67 -10.10 2.87
CA ARG A 91 9.24 -10.80 1.65
C ARG A 91 10.18 -10.64 0.45
N ARG A 92 11.31 -9.95 0.63
CA ARG A 92 12.35 -9.73 -0.40
C ARG A 92 13.56 -10.64 -0.27
#